data_AF-A0AAV6RYV0-F1
#
_entry.id   AF-A0AAV6RYV0-F1
#
_cell.length_a   1.000
_cell.length_b   1.000
_cell.length_c   1.000
_cell.angle_alpha   90.00
_cell.angle_beta   90.00
_cell.angle_gamma   90.00
#
_symmetry.space_group_name_H-M   'P 1'
#
loop_
_entity.id
_entity.type
_entity.pdbx_description
1 polymer ?
#
loop_
_entity_poly.entity_id
_entity_poly.type
_entity_poly.pdbx_seq_one_letter_code
_entity_poly.pdbx_strand_id
1 'polypeptide(L)'
;MADRINKRVNSTFNAHCLWRHVANMATSSQIGHNVVLARCEGINISADFYRNKLTYHAFLHKRMSTTLPLQSSQHGLLEYHQRHVAP
;
A
#
# COMPACT_ATOMS: atom_id res chain seq x y z
N MET A 1 27.25 16.37 5.88
CA MET A 1 26.24 15.39 6.35
C MET A 1 24.79 15.84 6.08
N ALA A 2 24.47 17.14 6.09
CA ALA A 2 23.11 17.68 5.93
C ALA A 2 22.45 17.44 4.55
N ASP A 3 23.22 17.09 3.52
CA ASP A 3 22.74 16.99 2.14
C ASP A 3 21.83 15.78 1.87
N ARG A 4 21.89 14.72 2.70
CA ARG A 4 21.09 13.48 2.49
C ARG A 4 19.60 13.65 2.81
N ILE A 5 19.26 14.47 3.81
CA ILE A 5 17.90 14.57 4.36
C ILE A 5 16.99 15.37 3.40
N ASN A 6 17.54 16.37 2.71
CA ASN A 6 16.80 17.19 1.75
C ASN A 6 16.74 16.60 0.33
N LYS A 7 17.34 15.44 0.08
CA LYS A 7 17.30 14.81 -1.23
C LYS A 7 15.92 14.20 -1.47
N ARG A 8 15.12 14.85 -2.31
CA ARG A 8 13.82 14.32 -2.76
C ARG A 8 14.04 13.11 -3.65
N VAL A 9 13.41 11.98 -3.31
CA VAL A 9 13.46 10.74 -4.09
C VAL A 9 12.14 10.60 -4.83
N ASN A 10 12.19 10.69 -6.17
CA ASN A 10 11.03 10.47 -7.02
C ASN A 10 10.99 9.00 -7.42
N SER A 11 9.92 8.30 -7.04
CA SER A 11 9.75 6.88 -7.32
C SER A 11 8.55 6.64 -8.23
N THR A 12 8.69 5.71 -9.17
CA THR A 12 7.62 5.38 -10.13
C THR A 12 7.33 3.89 -10.14
N PHE A 13 6.07 3.53 -10.35
CA PHE A 13 5.58 2.17 -10.17
C PHE A 13 5.48 1.32 -11.44
N ASN A 14 5.87 1.85 -12.61
CA ASN A 14 5.75 1.12 -13.87
C ASN A 14 6.49 -0.24 -13.79
N ALA A 15 5.75 -1.33 -14.01
CA ALA A 15 6.22 -2.72 -13.94
C ALA A 15 6.80 -3.16 -12.58
N HIS A 16 6.49 -2.44 -11.49
CA HIS A 16 6.91 -2.80 -10.13
C HIS A 16 5.76 -3.43 -9.33
N CYS A 17 6.06 -4.52 -8.62
CA CYS A 17 5.12 -5.11 -7.67
C CYS A 17 4.93 -4.20 -6.45
N LEU A 18 3.65 -3.97 -6.07
CA LEU A 18 3.24 -3.09 -4.98
C LEU A 18 4.06 -3.31 -3.70
N TRP A 19 4.09 -4.54 -3.20
CA TRP A 19 4.72 -4.88 -1.91
C TRP A 19 6.20 -4.55 -1.84
N ARG A 20 6.96 -4.92 -2.86
CA ARG A 20 8.39 -4.66 -2.93
C ARG A 20 8.68 -3.16 -2.99
N HIS A 21 7.86 -2.42 -3.74
CA HIS A 21 8.02 -0.98 -3.84
C HIS A 21 7.73 -0.28 -2.50
N VAL A 22 6.66 -0.68 -1.80
CA VAL A 22 6.29 -0.14 -0.49
C VAL A 22 7.36 -0.42 0.57
N ALA A 23 7.94 -1.62 0.59
CA ALA A 23 9.03 -1.94 1.52
C ALA A 23 10.25 -1.03 1.33
N ASN A 24 10.64 -0.77 0.08
CA ASN A 24 11.75 0.13 -0.24
C ASN A 24 11.45 1.61 0.10
N MET A 25 10.19 2.01 0.03
CA MET A 25 9.77 3.35 0.44
C MET A 25 9.76 3.52 1.96
N ALA A 26 9.31 2.51 2.70
CA ALA A 26 9.29 2.56 4.15
C ALA A 26 10.71 2.71 4.72
N THR A 27 11.67 1.96 4.19
CA THR A 27 13.08 2.05 4.60
C THR A 27 13.69 3.41 4.25
N SER A 28 13.43 3.93 3.04
CA SER A 28 13.92 5.26 2.65
C SER A 28 13.28 6.39 3.46
N SER A 29 12.00 6.28 3.82
CA SER A 29 11.33 7.22 4.72
C SER A 29 11.92 7.20 6.14
N GLN A 30 12.25 6.02 6.68
CA GLN A 30 12.81 5.88 8.02
C GLN A 30 14.24 6.46 8.11
N ILE A 31 14.98 6.46 7.01
CA ILE A 31 16.31 7.11 6.90
C ILE A 31 16.19 8.64 6.84
N GLY A 32 14.97 9.19 6.65
CA GLY A 32 14.71 10.62 6.61
C GLY A 32 14.69 11.21 5.20
N HIS A 33 14.49 10.38 4.16
CA HIS A 33 14.29 10.89 2.80
C HIS A 33 12.84 11.28 2.55
N ASN A 34 12.63 12.41 1.87
CA ASN A 34 11.33 12.82 1.38
C ASN A 34 11.01 12.09 0.06
N VAL A 35 10.16 11.07 0.13
CA VAL A 35 9.78 10.23 -1.03
C VAL A 35 8.49 10.76 -1.65
N VAL A 36 8.49 11.00 -2.96
CA VAL A 36 7.29 11.39 -3.72
C VAL A 36 6.96 10.28 -4.72
N LEU A 37 5.70 9.86 -4.70
CA LEU A 37 5.17 8.83 -5.59
C LEU A 37 4.50 9.45 -6.81
N ALA A 38 4.89 8.97 -7.99
CA ALA A 38 4.26 9.32 -9.25
C ALA A 38 3.81 8.06 -10.01
N ARG A 39 2.71 8.18 -10.77
CA ARG A 39 2.14 7.11 -11.61
C ARG A 39 1.71 5.87 -10.82
N CYS A 40 0.91 6.07 -9.77
CA CYS A 40 0.35 4.98 -8.97
C CYS A 40 -0.61 4.06 -9.75
N GLU A 41 -1.17 4.53 -10.88
CA GLU A 41 -2.00 3.70 -11.77
C GLU A 41 -1.24 2.52 -12.40
N GLY A 42 0.09 2.62 -12.50
CA GLY A 42 0.94 1.55 -13.06
C GLY A 42 1.37 0.49 -12.05
N ILE A 43 0.83 0.51 -10.82
CA ILE A 43 1.18 -0.45 -9.78
C ILE A 43 0.69 -1.83 -10.18
N ASN A 44 1.62 -2.79 -10.23
CA ASN A 44 1.27 -4.17 -10.46
C ASN A 44 1.02 -4.87 -9.12
N ILE A 45 -0.14 -5.51 -8.97
CA ILE A 45 -0.43 -6.39 -7.84
C ILE A 45 -0.21 -7.82 -8.33
N SER A 46 0.58 -8.59 -7.60
CA SER A 46 0.77 -10.02 -7.90
C SER A 46 -0.57 -10.76 -7.88
N ALA A 47 -0.67 -11.86 -8.63
CA ALA A 47 -1.89 -12.63 -8.89
C ALA A 47 -2.80 -12.06 -10.00
N ASP A 48 -3.74 -12.90 -10.42
CA ASP A 48 -4.64 -12.62 -11.53
C ASP A 48 -5.56 -11.43 -11.22
N PHE A 49 -5.91 -10.67 -12.26
CA PHE A 49 -6.84 -9.54 -12.17
C PHE A 49 -8.15 -9.94 -11.46
N TYR A 50 -8.67 -11.14 -11.75
CA TYR A 50 -9.91 -11.64 -11.17
C TYR A 50 -9.81 -11.89 -9.66
N ARG A 51 -8.70 -12.46 -9.18
CA ARG A 51 -8.48 -12.70 -7.74
C ARG A 51 -8.33 -11.39 -6.98
N ASN A 52 -7.58 -10.45 -7.55
CA ASN A 52 -7.43 -9.11 -6.98
C ASN A 52 -8.76 -8.37 -6.88
N LYS A 53 -9.65 -8.53 -7.87
CA LYS A 53 -11.01 -7.99 -7.83
C LYS A 53 -11.86 -8.63 -6.71
N LEU A 54 -11.84 -9.95 -6.56
CA LEU A 54 -12.56 -10.64 -5.48
C LEU A 54 -12.07 -10.22 -4.09
N THR A 55 -10.74 -10.14 -3.92
CA THR A 55 -10.07 -9.60 -2.73
C THR A 55 -10.57 -8.20 -2.40
N TYR A 56 -10.63 -7.31 -3.40
CA TYR A 56 -11.11 -5.95 -3.21
C TYR A 56 -12.60 -5.89 -2.84
N HIS A 57 -13.45 -6.68 -3.49
CA HIS A 57 -14.87 -6.78 -3.11
C HIS A 57 -15.08 -7.36 -1.72
N ALA A 58 -14.29 -8.37 -1.33
CA ALA A 58 -14.33 -8.93 0.02
C ALA A 58 -13.92 -7.89 1.08
N PHE A 59 -12.95 -7.03 0.76
CA PHE A 59 -12.60 -5.89 1.61
C PHE A 59 -13.78 -4.90 1.73
N LEU A 60 -14.43 -4.54 0.62
CA LEU A 60 -15.58 -3.62 0.64
C LEU A 60 -16.79 -4.16 1.40
N HIS A 61 -16.98 -5.49 1.42
CA HIS A 61 -18.07 -6.13 2.17
C HIS A 61 -17.82 -6.17 3.69
N LYS A 62 -16.59 -5.94 4.18
CA LYS A 62 -16.26 -5.89 5.62
C LYS A 62 -16.63 -4.56 6.30
N ARG A 63 -17.84 -4.05 6.08
CA ARG A 63 -18.35 -2.85 6.79
C ARG A 63 -18.86 -3.25 8.18
N MET A 64 -18.51 -2.49 9.22
CA MET A 64 -19.14 -2.65 10.54
C MET A 64 -20.61 -2.22 10.48
N SER A 65 -21.49 -2.99 11.13
CA SER A 65 -22.93 -2.74 11.14
C SER A 65 -23.38 -1.59 12.06
N THR A 66 -22.55 -1.12 12.99
CA THR A 66 -23.03 -0.36 14.17
C THR A 66 -22.29 0.94 14.49
N THR A 67 -21.13 1.20 13.91
CA THR A 67 -20.32 2.40 14.18
C THR A 67 -19.85 3.05 12.89
N LEU A 68 -19.71 4.39 12.90
CA LEU A 68 -19.50 5.23 11.73
C LEU A 68 -18.61 4.54 10.68
N PRO A 69 -19.07 4.42 9.42
CA PRO A 69 -18.42 3.63 8.38
C PRO A 69 -16.97 4.04 8.08
N LEU A 70 -16.56 5.22 8.56
CA LEU A 70 -15.21 5.77 8.39
C LEU A 70 -14.14 5.06 9.24
N GLN A 71 -14.39 4.79 10.53
CA GLN A 71 -13.36 4.22 11.42
C GLN A 71 -13.13 2.72 11.23
N SER A 72 -14.18 1.98 10.85
CA SER A 72 -14.13 0.52 10.74
C SER A 72 -13.40 0.02 9.49
N SER A 73 -13.56 0.70 8.35
CA SER A 73 -12.94 0.26 7.09
C SER A 73 -11.41 0.35 7.11
N GLN A 74 -10.84 1.25 7.91
CA GLN A 74 -9.39 1.42 8.07
C GLN A 74 -8.75 0.22 8.79
N HIS A 75 -9.38 -0.27 9.87
CA HIS A 75 -8.92 -1.45 10.62
C HIS A 75 -9.12 -2.75 9.84
N GLY A 76 -10.21 -2.87 9.08
CA GLY A 76 -10.48 -4.06 8.26
C GLY A 76 -9.43 -4.33 7.18
N LEU A 77 -8.70 -3.29 6.74
CA LEU A 77 -7.64 -3.36 5.73
C LEU A 77 -6.36 -3.97 6.33
N LEU A 78 -6.01 -3.57 7.57
CA LEU A 78 -4.89 -4.15 8.34
C LEU A 78 -5.12 -5.65 8.60
N GLU A 79 -6.33 -6.00 9.04
CA GLU A 79 -6.77 -7.36 9.31
C GLU A 79 -6.90 -8.24 8.05
N TYR A 80 -7.26 -7.66 6.91
CA TYR A 80 -7.27 -8.36 5.62
C TYR A 80 -5.84 -8.69 5.19
N HIS A 81 -4.94 -7.73 5.36
CA HIS A 81 -3.54 -7.86 5.01
C HIS A 81 -2.84 -8.95 5.85
N GLN A 82 -3.08 -8.97 7.16
CA GLN A 82 -2.54 -10.00 8.06
C GLN A 82 -3.03 -11.42 7.73
N ARG A 83 -4.23 -11.57 7.16
CA ARG A 83 -4.82 -12.88 6.84
C ARG A 83 -4.47 -13.46 5.48
N HIS A 84 -4.10 -12.62 4.51
CA HIS A 84 -3.91 -13.05 3.12
C HIS A 84 -2.50 -12.82 2.58
N VAL A 85 -1.68 -12.01 3.26
CA VAL A 85 -0.35 -11.62 2.76
C VAL A 85 0.78 -12.04 3.72
N ALA A 86 0.48 -12.41 4.97
CA ALA A 86 1.46 -13.10 5.83
C ALA A 86 1.42 -14.63 5.56
N PRO A 87 2.58 -15.32 5.61
CA PRO A 87 2.64 -16.79 5.53
C PRO A 87 1.93 -17.47 6.70
#